data_AF-A0A442EL72-F1
#
_entry.id   AF-A0A442EL72-F1
#
_cell.length_a   1.000
_cell.length_b   1.000
_cell.length_c   1.000
_cell.angle_alpha   90.00
_cell.angle_beta   90.00
_cell.angle_gamma   90.00
#
_symmetry.space_group_name_H-M   'P 1'
#
loop_
_entity.id
_entity.type
_entity.pdbx_description
1 polymer ?
#
loop_
_entity_poly.entity_id
_entity_poly.type
_entity_poly.pdbx_seq_one_letter_code
_entity_poly.pdbx_strand_id
1 'polypeptide(L)'
;MKAQKNGDRDAEAAPRPTMRFVELKSQAQLDVQSLHRDRSRLVGARTTLINQLRAILLERGTTIAQRQRTLERTVDVLLADPDFMTGSRIRRLLSDMRQEWTDLDRRIEALDREFVELARDNAAARRLTSIGVGANPA
;
A
#
# COMPACT_ATOMS: atom_id res chain seq x y z
N MET A 1 43.07 -53.91 20.79
CA MET A 1 42.34 -52.64 20.96
C MET A 1 42.96 -51.59 20.06
N LYS A 2 42.13 -51.04 19.15
CA LYS A 2 42.02 -49.63 18.69
C LYS A 2 43.27 -48.74 18.79
N ALA A 3 43.80 -48.34 17.63
CA ALA A 3 43.75 -46.97 17.08
C ALA A 3 44.77 -46.02 17.75
N GLN A 4 45.73 -45.45 17.02
CA GLN A 4 45.48 -44.20 16.30
C GLN A 4 46.43 -44.07 15.10
N LYS A 5 45.85 -44.04 13.91
CA LYS A 5 46.44 -43.48 12.69
C LYS A 5 45.70 -42.16 12.49
N ASN A 6 46.38 -41.03 12.50
CA ASN A 6 45.85 -39.83 11.87
C ASN A 6 46.99 -39.20 11.08
N GLY A 7 47.04 -39.60 9.82
CA GLY A 7 47.88 -38.96 8.82
C GLY A 7 47.31 -37.61 8.42
N ASP A 8 48.19 -36.85 7.79
CA ASP A 8 47.94 -35.61 7.09
C ASP A 8 46.56 -35.57 6.43
N ARG A 9 45.84 -34.49 6.70
CA ARG A 9 44.86 -33.95 5.78
C ARG A 9 45.03 -32.45 5.75
N ASP A 10 45.77 -32.02 4.76
CA ASP A 10 45.39 -30.95 3.84
C ASP A 10 44.08 -30.26 4.22
N ALA A 11 44.20 -29.14 4.94
CA ALA A 11 43.11 -28.18 5.06
C ALA A 11 43.13 -27.30 3.81
N GLU A 12 42.82 -27.91 2.67
CA GLU A 12 42.46 -27.19 1.45
C GLU A 12 41.18 -26.38 1.77
N ALA A 13 41.35 -25.08 1.99
CA ALA A 13 40.25 -24.16 2.21
C ALA A 13 39.42 -24.05 0.93
N ALA A 14 38.43 -24.92 0.78
CA ALA A 14 37.43 -24.84 -0.26
C ALA A 14 36.75 -23.45 -0.22
N PRO A 15 36.68 -22.72 -1.35
CA PRO A 15 35.88 -21.51 -1.41
C PRO A 15 34.42 -21.94 -1.28
N ARG A 16 33.73 -21.52 -0.21
CA ARG A 16 32.28 -21.76 -0.05
C ARG A 16 31.53 -21.07 -1.21
N PRO A 17 30.92 -21.80 -2.15
CA PRO A 17 30.21 -21.19 -3.26
C PRO A 17 28.73 -21.07 -2.88
N THR A 18 28.41 -20.23 -1.91
CA THR A 18 27.02 -19.85 -1.61
C THR A 18 26.94 -18.42 -1.06
N MET A 19 27.72 -17.49 -1.60
CA MET A 19 27.26 -16.10 -1.62
C MET A 19 26.19 -16.00 -2.69
N ARG A 20 24.95 -16.32 -2.30
CA ARG A 20 23.77 -15.97 -3.08
C ARG A 20 23.79 -14.44 -3.16
N PHE A 21 24.29 -13.90 -4.27
CA PHE A 21 24.15 -12.50 -4.62
C PHE A 21 22.67 -12.18 -4.45
N VAL A 22 22.32 -11.51 -3.35
CA VAL A 22 21.01 -10.89 -3.23
C VAL A 22 21.10 -9.77 -4.25
N GLU A 23 20.42 -9.93 -5.39
CA GLU A 23 20.24 -8.82 -6.33
C GLU A 23 19.81 -7.63 -5.48
N LEU A 24 20.70 -6.64 -5.37
CA LEU A 24 20.38 -5.35 -4.79
C LEU A 24 19.15 -4.89 -5.57
N LYS A 25 17.99 -4.92 -4.90
CA LYS A 25 16.73 -4.46 -5.51
C LYS A 25 17.04 -3.17 -6.25
N SER A 26 16.69 -3.12 -7.53
CA SER A 26 16.97 -1.91 -8.31
C SER A 26 16.29 -0.71 -7.64
N GLN A 27 16.84 0.49 -7.82
CA GLN A 27 16.25 1.70 -7.24
C GLN A 27 14.75 1.80 -7.56
N ALA A 28 14.38 1.50 -8.81
CA ALA A 28 12.98 1.44 -9.24
C ALA A 28 12.13 0.42 -8.46
N GLN A 29 12.67 -0.76 -8.10
CA GLN A 29 11.96 -1.73 -7.25
C GLN A 29 11.77 -1.23 -5.81
N LEU A 30 12.75 -0.50 -5.27
CA LEU A 30 12.64 0.13 -3.94
C LEU A 30 11.62 1.26 -3.93
N ASP A 31 11.55 2.04 -5.01
CA ASP A 31 10.59 3.14 -5.18
C ASP A 31 9.17 2.59 -5.21
N VAL A 32 8.90 1.58 -6.06
CA VAL A 32 7.58 0.91 -6.14
C VAL A 32 7.18 0.30 -4.80
N GLN A 33 8.12 -0.33 -4.08
CA GLN A 33 7.84 -0.86 -2.74
C GLN A 33 7.50 0.25 -1.74
N SER A 34 8.11 1.42 -1.86
CA SER A 34 7.85 2.57 -0.99
C SER A 34 6.46 3.16 -1.26
N LEU A 35 6.07 3.29 -2.53
CA LEU A 35 4.74 3.70 -2.93
C LEU A 35 3.67 2.74 -2.39
N HIS A 36 3.89 1.42 -2.49
CA HIS A 36 2.94 0.43 -1.97
C HIS A 36 2.73 0.53 -0.46
N ARG A 37 3.83 0.77 0.28
CA ARG A 37 3.77 0.98 1.73
C ARG A 37 3.00 2.26 2.07
N ASP A 38 3.23 3.35 1.34
CA ASP A 38 2.49 4.59 1.58
C ASP A 38 1.00 4.41 1.31
N ARG A 39 0.63 3.79 0.18
CA ARG A 39 -0.78 3.46 -0.11
C ARG A 39 -1.42 2.64 1.01
N SER A 40 -0.73 1.60 1.47
CA SER A 40 -1.24 0.72 2.54
C SER A 40 -1.47 1.49 3.83
N ARG A 41 -0.55 2.40 4.18
CA ARG A 41 -0.68 3.31 5.33
C ARG A 41 -1.89 4.24 5.18
N LEU A 42 -2.10 4.83 4.01
CA LEU A 42 -3.24 5.72 3.75
C LEU A 42 -4.59 4.99 3.81
N VAL A 43 -4.67 3.77 3.25
CA VAL A 43 -5.87 2.91 3.36
C VAL A 43 -6.17 2.56 4.82
N GLY A 44 -5.14 2.27 5.61
CA GLY A 44 -5.26 2.05 7.04
C GLY A 44 -5.80 3.29 7.77
N ALA A 45 -5.21 4.46 7.50
CA ALA A 45 -5.66 5.74 8.07
C ALA A 45 -7.14 6.02 7.74
N ARG A 46 -7.54 5.83 6.47
CA ARG A 46 -8.93 6.00 6.03
C ARG A 46 -9.88 5.07 6.79
N THR A 47 -9.48 3.82 6.97
CA THR A 47 -10.29 2.82 7.69
C THR A 47 -10.49 3.22 9.14
N THR A 48 -9.42 3.67 9.82
CA THR A 48 -9.48 4.18 11.19
C THR A 48 -10.40 5.39 11.29
N LEU A 49 -10.25 6.36 10.40
CA LEU A 49 -11.06 7.58 10.36
C LEU A 49 -12.55 7.29 10.16
N ILE A 50 -12.89 6.38 9.23
CA ILE A 50 -14.25 5.90 8.99
C ILE A 50 -14.86 5.26 10.24
N ASN A 51 -14.08 4.44 10.95
CA ASN A 51 -14.56 3.80 12.17
C ASN A 51 -14.75 4.80 13.31
N GLN A 52 -13.90 5.81 13.40
CA GLN A 52 -14.05 6.90 14.36
C GLN A 52 -15.29 7.75 14.06
N LEU A 53 -15.55 8.09 12.80
CA LEU A 53 -16.78 8.77 12.37
C LEU A 53 -18.02 7.99 12.79
N ARG A 54 -18.03 6.67 12.56
CA ARG A 54 -19.14 5.80 12.99
C ARG A 54 -19.36 5.82 14.49
N ALA A 55 -18.28 5.72 15.28
CA ALA A 55 -18.38 5.75 16.74
C ALA A 55 -19.00 7.06 17.24
N ILE A 56 -18.52 8.20 16.73
CA ILE A 56 -19.04 9.53 17.10
C ILE A 56 -20.52 9.67 16.75
N LEU A 57 -20.94 9.18 15.57
CA LEU A 57 -22.33 9.23 15.14
C LEU A 57 -23.23 8.29 15.96
N LEU A 58 -22.72 7.11 16.30
CA LEU A 58 -23.43 6.14 17.14
C LEU A 58 -23.68 6.69 18.56
N GLU A 59 -22.68 7.32 19.18
CA GLU A 59 -22.80 8.00 20.48
C GLU A 59 -23.90 9.08 20.48
N ARG A 60 -24.30 9.57 19.31
CA ARG A 60 -25.34 10.59 19.10
C ARG A 60 -26.65 10.02 18.58
N GLY A 61 -26.81 8.69 18.68
CA GLY A 61 -28.03 7.98 18.27
C GLY A 61 -28.17 7.78 16.76
N THR A 62 -27.14 8.08 15.97
CA THR A 62 -27.16 7.89 14.52
C THR A 62 -26.51 6.56 14.15
N THR A 63 -27.33 5.53 13.94
CA THR A 63 -26.86 4.23 13.47
C THR A 63 -26.73 4.21 11.95
N ILE A 64 -25.57 3.82 11.44
CA ILE A 64 -25.28 3.83 10.00
C ILE A 64 -24.86 2.44 9.53
N ALA A 65 -25.29 2.05 8.33
CA ALA A 65 -24.93 0.78 7.73
C ALA A 65 -23.40 0.63 7.54
N GLN A 66 -22.93 -0.63 7.52
CA GLN A 66 -21.50 -0.96 7.43
C GLN A 66 -20.84 -0.56 6.09
N ARG A 67 -21.61 -0.26 5.04
CA ARG A 67 -21.05 0.09 3.73
C ARG A 67 -20.44 1.48 3.75
N GLN A 68 -19.19 1.60 3.30
CA GLN A 68 -18.46 2.88 3.21
C GLN A 68 -19.24 3.95 2.43
N ARG A 69 -19.73 3.61 1.22
CA ARG A 69 -20.53 4.55 0.40
C ARG A 69 -21.81 5.02 1.07
N THR A 70 -22.42 4.18 1.91
CA THR A 70 -23.62 4.58 2.65
C THR A 70 -23.25 5.58 3.74
N LEU A 71 -22.17 5.31 4.49
CA LEU A 71 -21.65 6.25 5.49
C LEU A 71 -21.30 7.60 4.89
N GLU A 72 -20.58 7.61 3.77
CA GLU A 72 -20.18 8.84 3.08
C GLU A 72 -21.41 9.71 2.76
N ARG A 73 -22.40 9.13 2.09
CA ARG A 73 -23.66 9.81 1.76
C ARG A 73 -24.40 10.30 3.00
N THR A 74 -24.47 9.49 4.04
CA THR A 74 -25.14 9.89 5.29
C THR A 74 -24.43 11.08 5.93
N VAL A 75 -23.11 11.05 6.02
CA VAL A 75 -22.32 12.17 6.56
C VAL A 75 -22.52 13.43 5.74
N ASP A 76 -22.49 13.33 4.41
CA ASP A 76 -22.70 14.47 3.51
C ASP A 76 -24.10 15.08 3.68
N VAL A 77 -25.14 14.25 3.81
CA VAL A 77 -26.51 14.72 4.08
C VAL A 77 -26.61 15.40 5.45
N LEU A 78 -26.02 14.82 6.50
CA LEU A 78 -26.03 15.41 7.83
C LEU A 78 -25.28 16.75 7.88
N LEU A 79 -24.15 16.86 7.19
CA LEU A 79 -23.39 18.11 7.13
C LEU A 79 -24.06 19.18 6.25
N ALA A 80 -24.83 18.77 5.25
CA ALA A 80 -25.62 19.69 4.42
C ALA A 80 -26.83 20.29 5.17
N ASP A 81 -27.36 19.60 6.16
CA ASP A 81 -28.43 20.11 7.03
C ASP A 81 -27.88 21.25 7.93
N PRO A 82 -28.39 22.48 7.82
CA PRO A 82 -27.92 23.62 8.62
C PRO A 82 -28.29 23.50 10.10
N ASP A 83 -29.33 22.74 10.45
CA ASP A 83 -29.83 22.54 11.81
C ASP A 83 -29.13 21.38 12.52
N PHE A 84 -28.50 20.49 11.76
CA PHE A 84 -27.75 19.37 12.32
C PHE A 84 -26.57 19.86 13.16
N MET A 85 -26.71 19.76 14.49
CA MET A 85 -25.64 20.06 15.44
C MET A 85 -25.07 21.49 15.28
N THR A 86 -25.92 22.45 14.89
CA THR A 86 -25.57 23.86 14.67
C THR A 86 -24.84 24.46 15.87
N GLY A 87 -23.75 25.19 15.61
CA GLY A 87 -22.96 25.83 16.67
C GLY A 87 -22.14 24.86 17.54
N SER A 88 -22.29 23.55 17.38
CA SER A 88 -21.54 22.58 18.18
C SER A 88 -20.10 22.41 17.67
N ARG A 89 -19.17 22.15 18.61
CA ARG A 89 -17.79 21.75 18.28
C ARG A 89 -17.75 20.42 17.50
N ILE A 90 -18.75 19.57 17.68
CA ILE A 90 -18.85 18.28 16.99
C ILE A 90 -19.13 18.45 15.50
N ARG A 91 -20.00 19.37 15.10
CA ARG A 91 -20.26 19.63 13.68
C ARG A 91 -18.98 19.99 12.94
N ARG A 92 -18.15 20.85 13.54
CA ARG A 92 -16.82 21.20 13.02
C ARG A 92 -15.91 19.98 12.92
N LEU A 93 -15.81 19.19 13.98
CA LEU A 93 -15.02 17.96 13.97
C LEU A 93 -15.46 16.99 12.86
N LEU A 94 -16.76 16.75 12.70
CA LEU A 94 -17.29 15.88 11.65
C LEU A 94 -16.97 16.42 10.25
N SER A 95 -17.05 17.74 10.05
CA SER A 95 -16.65 18.40 8.80
C SER A 95 -15.16 18.22 8.52
N ASP A 96 -14.31 18.42 9.52
CA ASP A 96 -12.84 18.27 9.38
C ASP A 96 -12.48 16.81 9.05
N MET A 97 -13.09 15.84 9.75
CA MET A 97 -12.90 14.41 9.49
C MET A 97 -13.42 14.02 8.09
N ARG A 98 -14.52 14.61 7.62
CA ARG A 98 -15.04 14.36 6.28
C ARG A 98 -14.11 14.90 5.20
N GLN A 99 -13.50 16.06 5.43
CA GLN A 99 -12.49 16.63 4.55
C GLN A 99 -11.23 15.76 4.53
N GLU A 100 -10.74 15.32 5.69
CA GLU A 100 -9.60 14.41 5.78
C GLU A 100 -9.86 13.11 5.02
N TRP A 101 -11.07 12.56 5.12
CA TRP A 101 -11.47 11.38 4.34
C TRP A 101 -11.37 11.66 2.83
N THR A 102 -11.94 12.77 2.33
CA THR A 102 -11.80 13.16 0.91
C THR A 102 -10.33 13.23 0.48
N ASP A 103 -9.47 13.77 1.33
CA ASP A 103 -8.05 13.92 1.03
C ASP A 103 -7.31 12.58 0.97
N LEU A 104 -7.65 11.66 1.88
CA LEU A 104 -7.14 10.30 1.86
C LEU A 104 -7.57 9.56 0.60
N ASP A 105 -8.85 9.66 0.20
CA ASP A 105 -9.36 9.04 -1.03
C ASP A 105 -8.62 9.57 -2.27
N ARG A 106 -8.49 10.90 -2.39
CA ARG A 106 -7.75 11.52 -3.50
C ARG A 106 -6.30 11.02 -3.59
N ARG A 107 -5.61 10.89 -2.46
CA ARG A 107 -4.22 10.42 -2.43
C ARG A 107 -4.10 8.93 -2.78
N ILE A 108 -5.01 8.10 -2.29
CA ILE A 108 -5.06 6.67 -2.63
C ILE A 108 -5.30 6.50 -4.13
N GLU A 109 -6.24 7.26 -4.71
CA GLU A 109 -6.52 7.24 -6.14
C GLU A 109 -5.35 7.75 -7.00
N ALA A 110 -4.58 8.73 -6.51
CA ALA A 110 -3.36 9.17 -7.19
C ALA A 110 -2.32 8.05 -7.25
N LEU A 111 -2.06 7.37 -6.13
CA LEU A 111 -1.14 6.23 -6.09
C LEU A 111 -1.65 5.06 -6.94
N ASP A 112 -2.96 4.78 -6.93
CA ASP A 112 -3.56 3.74 -7.76
C ASP A 112 -3.36 4.00 -9.26
N ARG A 113 -3.46 5.27 -9.70
CA ARG A 113 -3.15 5.64 -11.09
C ARG A 113 -1.67 5.46 -11.42
N GLU A 114 -0.77 5.88 -10.53
CA GLU A 114 0.67 5.71 -10.69
C GLU A 114 1.05 4.22 -10.84
N PHE A 115 0.45 3.32 -10.05
CA PHE A 115 0.67 1.87 -10.21
C PHE A 115 0.20 1.33 -11.55
N VAL A 116 -0.93 1.83 -12.07
CA VAL A 116 -1.43 1.43 -13.40
C VAL A 116 -0.48 1.88 -14.50
N GLU A 117 0.09 3.08 -14.41
CA GLU A 117 1.07 3.61 -15.35
C GLU A 117 2.36 2.80 -15.33
N LEU A 118 2.93 2.55 -14.14
CA LEU A 118 4.12 1.71 -13.98
C LEU A 118 3.93 0.29 -14.52
N ALA A 119 2.74 -0.30 -14.34
CA ALA A 119 2.43 -1.62 -14.88
C ALA A 119 2.36 -1.63 -16.41
N ARG A 120 1.82 -0.57 -17.01
CA ARG A 120 1.73 -0.39 -18.47
C ARG A 120 3.12 -0.24 -19.09
N ASP A 121 3.98 0.60 -18.51
CA ASP A 121 5.32 0.83 -19.04
C ASP A 121 6.17 -0.44 -19.00
N ASN A 122 6.07 -1.22 -17.92
CA ASN A 122 6.75 -2.51 -17.81
C ASN A 122 6.21 -3.53 -18.83
N ALA A 123 4.90 -3.54 -19.09
CA ALA A 123 4.32 -4.38 -20.14
C ALA A 123 4.76 -3.96 -21.55
N ALA A 124 4.84 -2.65 -21.83
CA ALA A 124 5.30 -2.11 -23.10
C ALA A 124 6.79 -2.41 -23.33
N ALA A 125 7.64 -2.19 -22.33
CA ALA A 125 9.05 -2.52 -22.37
C ALA A 125 9.29 -4.02 -22.66
N ARG A 126 8.56 -4.91 -21.97
CA ARG A 126 8.64 -6.37 -22.22
C ARG A 126 8.24 -6.76 -23.65
N ARG A 127 7.22 -6.11 -24.23
CA ARG A 127 6.81 -6.35 -25.62
C ARG A 127 7.91 -5.93 -26.61
N LEU A 128 8.52 -4.76 -26.41
CA LEU A 128 9.61 -4.29 -27.26
C LEU A 128 10.83 -5.23 -27.21
N THR A 129 11.23 -5.71 -26.03
CA THR A 129 12.32 -6.69 -25.89
C THR A 129 11.98 -8.02 -26.55
N SER A 130 10.72 -8.48 -26.46
CA SER A 130 10.30 -9.74 -27.09
C SER A 130 10.37 -9.72 -28.61
N ILE A 131 10.17 -8.55 -29.23
CA ILE A 131 10.25 -8.38 -30.68
C ILE A 131 11.71 -8.19 -31.14
N GLY A 132 12.57 -7.61 -30.28
CA GLY A 132 13.99 -7.38 -30.57
C GLY A 132 14.90 -8.61 -30.48
N VAL A 133 14.47 -9.72 -29.89
CA VAL A 133 15.27 -10.96 -29.71
C VAL A 133 14.88 -12.07 -30.70
N GLY A 134 13.94 -11.80 -31.62
CA GLY A 134 13.40 -12.78 -32.57
C GLY A 134 13.71 -12.50 -34.04
N ALA A 135 14.96 -12.24 -34.41
CA ALA A 135 15.38 -12.24 -35.81
C ALA A 135 16.89 -12.53 -35.94
N ASN A 136 17.26 -13.80 -35.80
CA ASN A 136 18.46 -14.30 -36.47
C ASN A 136 18.08 -15.57 -37.24
N PRO A 137 17.75 -15.46 -38.54
CA PRO A 137 17.59 -16.63 -39.40
C PRO A 137 18.97 -17.19 -39.75
N ALA A 138 19.19 -18.46 -39.41
CA ALA A 138 20.19 -19.31 -40.04
C ALA A 138 19.46 -20.35 -40.89
#